data_AF-A0A7X8LXU3-F1
#
_entry.id   AF-A0A7X8LXU3-F1
#
_cell.length_a   1.000
_cell.length_b   1.000
_cell.length_c   1.000
_cell.angle_alpha   90.00
_cell.angle_beta   90.00
_cell.angle_gamma   90.00
#
_symmetry.space_group_name_H-M   'P 1'
#
loop_
_entity.id
_entity.type
_entity.pdbx_description
1 polymer ?
#
loop_
_entity_poly.entity_id
_entity_poly.type
_entity_poly.pdbx_seq_one_letter_code
_entity_poly.pdbx_strand_id
1 'polypeptide(L)'
;MLWKCGVCGFIHEGEEAPEKCPKCDAPKEKFVALTEEEAKKIIVSERTNDIHMEIINLADRIQKLALEGIEIDLDPPCVKLFKQAVQETRIIKQRCKAEIVGHVSRGKW
;
A
#
# COMPACT_ATOMS: atom_id res chain seq x y z
N MET A 1 12.03 -3.06 -19.30
CA MET A 1 10.61 -2.94 -19.70
C MET A 1 9.74 -3.44 -18.56
N LEU A 2 8.45 -3.08 -18.51
CA LEU A 2 7.51 -3.65 -17.56
C LEU A 2 6.57 -4.65 -18.25
N TRP A 3 6.36 -5.79 -17.62
CA TRP A 3 5.51 -6.88 -18.09
C TRP A 3 4.42 -7.15 -17.07
N LYS A 4 3.16 -7.15 -17.50
CA LYS A 4 2.02 -7.43 -16.65
C LYS A 4 1.46 -8.82 -16.91
N CYS A 5 1.34 -9.63 -15.87
CA CYS A 5 0.66 -10.92 -15.95
C CYS A 5 -0.84 -10.68 -16.22
N GLY A 6 -1.34 -11.18 -17.35
CA GLY A 6 -2.75 -11.09 -17.73
C GLY A 6 -3.70 -11.93 -16.86
N VAL A 7 -3.17 -12.83 -16.03
CA VAL A 7 -3.97 -13.67 -15.12
C VAL A 7 -4.17 -12.98 -13.77
N CYS A 8 -3.09 -12.50 -13.13
CA CYS A 8 -3.14 -12.05 -11.73
C CYS A 8 -2.72 -10.59 -11.51
N GLY A 9 -2.30 -9.88 -12.56
CA GLY A 9 -1.89 -8.48 -12.53
C GLY A 9 -0.46 -8.21 -12.04
N PHE A 10 0.34 -9.24 -11.72
CA PHE A 10 1.73 -9.07 -11.29
C PHE A 10 2.56 -8.28 -12.31
N ILE A 11 3.33 -7.31 -11.83
CA ILE A 11 4.24 -6.49 -12.64
C ILE A 11 5.66 -7.02 -12.47
N HIS A 12 6.31 -7.35 -13.59
CA HIS A 12 7.72 -7.74 -13.64
C HIS A 12 8.52 -6.67 -14.37
N GLU A 13 9.63 -6.24 -13.77
CA GLU A 13 10.62 -5.41 -14.43
C GLU A 13 11.74 -6.29 -15.00
N GLY A 14 11.99 -6.16 -16.31
CA GLY A 14 13.02 -6.93 -17.02
C GLY A 14 13.08 -6.62 -18.51
N GLU A 15 14.10 -7.16 -19.18
CA GLU A 15 14.18 -7.15 -20.65
C GLU A 15 13.08 -8.04 -21.26
N GLU A 16 12.74 -9.14 -20.60
CA GLU A 16 11.71 -10.09 -21.02
C GLU A 16 10.78 -10.49 -19.86
N ALA A 17 9.60 -11.04 -20.18
CA ALA A 17 8.73 -11.66 -19.17
C ALA A 17 9.35 -12.93 -18.57
N PRO A 18 9.08 -13.26 -17.29
CA PRO A 18 9.61 -14.46 -16.66
C PRO A 18 8.95 -15.72 -17.23
N GLU A 19 9.64 -16.86 -17.16
CA GLU A 19 9.11 -18.16 -17.65
C GLU A 19 7.77 -18.54 -16.99
N LYS A 20 7.65 -18.26 -15.70
CA LYS A 20 6.43 -18.43 -14.91
C LYS A 20 6.18 -17.21 -14.04
N CYS A 21 4.92 -16.84 -13.87
CA CYS A 21 4.52 -15.77 -12.98
C CYS A 21 4.82 -16.14 -11.52
N PRO A 22 5.62 -15.36 -10.77
CA PRO A 22 5.96 -15.68 -9.37
C PRO A 22 4.78 -15.72 -8.40
N LYS A 23 3.64 -15.13 -8.77
CA LYS A 23 2.43 -15.05 -7.93
C LYS A 23 1.41 -16.17 -8.20
N CYS A 24 1.28 -16.61 -9.46
CA CYS A 24 0.19 -17.51 -9.87
C CYS A 24 0.61 -18.64 -10.81
N ASP A 25 1.91 -18.79 -11.06
CA ASP A 25 2.51 -19.82 -11.92
C ASP A 25 2.06 -19.84 -13.39
N ALA A 26 1.27 -18.83 -13.83
CA ALA A 26 0.91 -18.67 -15.23
C ALA A 26 2.15 -18.58 -16.13
N PRO A 27 2.13 -19.18 -17.33
CA PRO A 27 3.31 -19.24 -18.19
C PRO A 27 3.61 -17.89 -18.86
N LYS A 28 4.83 -17.73 -19.37
CA LYS A 28 5.36 -16.50 -19.98
C LYS A 28 4.42 -15.85 -21.00
N GLU A 29 3.70 -16.64 -21.79
CA GLU A 29 2.80 -16.16 -22.86
C GLU A 29 1.56 -15.43 -22.31
N LYS A 30 1.30 -15.53 -21.01
CA LYS A 30 0.23 -14.76 -20.35
C LYS A 30 0.68 -13.35 -19.95
N PHE A 31 1.94 -12.99 -20.12
CA PHE A 31 2.41 -11.63 -19.87
C PHE A 31 2.18 -10.72 -21.09
N VAL A 32 1.87 -9.47 -20.79
CA VAL A 32 1.73 -8.40 -21.78
C VAL A 32 2.77 -7.32 -21.47
N ALA A 33 3.56 -6.93 -22.48
CA ALA A 33 4.47 -5.79 -22.37
C ALA A 33 3.66 -4.50 -22.24
N LEU A 34 4.03 -3.66 -21.27
CA LEU A 34 3.37 -2.38 -21.06
C LEU A 34 3.98 -1.31 -21.97
N THR A 35 3.12 -0.40 -22.42
CA THR A 35 3.57 0.83 -23.10
C THR A 35 4.37 1.72 -22.15
N GLU A 36 5.17 2.64 -22.68
CA GLU A 36 5.89 3.60 -21.85
C GLU A 36 4.96 4.44 -20.95
N GLU A 37 3.77 4.80 -21.44
CA GLU A 37 2.80 5.59 -20.68
C GLU A 37 2.22 4.78 -19.51
N GLU A 38 1.89 3.51 -19.74
CA GLU A 38 1.44 2.60 -18.68
C GLU A 38 2.54 2.36 -17.65
N ALA A 39 3.78 2.14 -18.12
CA ALA A 39 4.93 1.94 -17.24
C ALA A 39 5.20 3.17 -16.36
N LYS A 40 5.17 4.39 -16.94
CA LYS A 40 5.32 5.63 -16.18
C LYS A 40 4.26 5.78 -15.09
N LYS A 41 3.00 5.44 -15.38
CA LYS A 41 1.91 5.48 -14.38
C LYS A 41 2.17 4.52 -13.22
N ILE A 42 2.67 3.32 -13.52
CA ILE A 42 3.00 2.32 -12.49
C ILE A 42 4.19 2.77 -11.64
N ILE A 43 5.30 3.17 -12.26
CA ILE A 43 6.51 3.59 -11.52
C ILE A 43 6.22 4.74 -10.55
N VAL A 44 5.43 5.73 -10.98
CA VAL A 44 5.08 6.86 -10.12
C VAL A 44 4.11 6.44 -9.00
N SER A 45 3.16 5.55 -9.29
CA SER A 45 2.20 5.08 -8.30
C SER A 45 2.76 4.08 -7.30
N GLU A 46 3.78 3.30 -7.68
CA GLU A 46 4.50 2.40 -6.79
C GLU A 46 5.07 3.20 -5.62
N ARG A 47 5.80 4.29 -5.91
CA ARG A 47 6.37 5.10 -4.83
C ARG A 47 5.31 5.77 -3.96
N THR A 48 4.19 6.23 -4.52
CA THR A 48 3.13 6.85 -3.69
C THR A 48 2.38 5.81 -2.85
N ASN A 49 2.21 4.59 -3.36
CA ASN A 49 1.67 3.46 -2.60
C ASN A 49 2.59 3.09 -1.44
N ASP A 50 3.90 3.04 -1.65
CA ASP A 50 4.89 2.84 -0.58
C ASP A 50 4.80 3.91 0.50
N ILE A 51 4.72 5.19 0.11
CA ILE A 51 4.55 6.29 1.06
C ILE A 51 3.27 6.11 1.88
N HIS A 52 2.16 5.72 1.27
CA HIS A 52 0.93 5.43 2.00
C HIS A 52 1.08 4.25 2.98
N MET A 53 1.85 3.22 2.62
CA MET A 53 2.17 2.11 3.54
C MET A 53 3.08 2.56 4.69
N GLU A 54 4.08 3.40 4.43
CA GLU A 54 4.94 4.00 5.45
C GLU A 54 4.11 4.84 6.44
N ILE A 55 3.18 5.67 5.95
CA ILE A 55 2.26 6.46 6.79
C ILE A 55 1.37 5.53 7.64
N ILE A 56 0.85 4.44 7.07
CA ILE A 56 0.07 3.44 7.82
C ILE A 56 0.89 2.84 8.95
N ASN A 57 2.16 2.52 8.71
CA ASN A 57 3.07 1.97 9.72
C ASN A 57 3.36 2.98 10.84
N LEU A 58 3.59 4.24 10.50
CA LEU A 58 3.76 5.31 11.50
C LEU A 58 2.50 5.51 12.34
N ALA A 59 1.32 5.54 11.70
CA ALA A 59 0.05 5.63 12.41
C ALA A 59 -0.18 4.42 13.34
N ASP A 60 0.26 3.22 12.94
CA ASP A 60 0.20 2.02 13.79
C ASP A 60 1.11 2.14 15.03
N ARG A 61 2.31 2.69 14.86
CA ARG A 61 3.24 2.96 15.98
C ARG A 61 2.67 3.99 16.95
N ILE A 62 2.08 5.08 16.44
CA ILE A 62 1.39 6.08 17.28
C ILE A 62 0.22 5.44 18.02
N GLN A 63 -0.58 4.60 17.34
CA GLN A 63 -1.71 3.92 17.94
C GLN A 63 -1.27 2.99 19.09
N LYS A 64 -0.17 2.25 18.94
CA LYS A 64 0.38 1.40 20.00
C LYS A 64 0.80 2.19 21.24
N LEU A 65 1.53 3.29 21.06
CA LEU A 65 1.92 4.19 22.16
C LEU A 65 0.70 4.82 22.83
N ALA A 66 -0.33 5.18 22.06
CA ALA A 66 -1.56 5.73 22.63
C ALA A 66 -2.34 4.69 23.43
N LEU A 67 -2.37 3.42 22.99
CA LEU A 67 -2.97 2.33 23.76
C LEU A 67 -2.22 2.09 25.07
N GLU A 68 -0.88 2.05 25.05
CA GLU A 68 -0.05 2.00 26.26
C GLU A 68 -0.35 3.17 27.21
N GLY A 69 -0.47 4.39 26.68
CA GLY A 69 -0.84 5.56 27.47
C GLY A 69 -2.24 5.48 28.11
N ILE A 70 -3.19 4.79 27.48
CA ILE A 70 -4.51 4.50 28.06
C ILE A 70 -4.38 3.47 29.19
N GLU A 71 -3.55 2.44 29.03
CA GLU A 71 -3.33 1.41 30.05
C GLU A 71 -2.66 1.96 31.31
N ILE A 72 -1.79 2.98 31.17
CA ILE A 72 -1.15 3.66 32.30
C ILE A 72 -2.17 4.44 33.16
N ASP A 73 -3.26 4.94 32.57
CA ASP A 73 -4.40 5.61 33.24
C ASP A 73 -3.99 6.71 34.25
N LEU A 74 -3.16 7.66 33.83
CA LEU A 74 -2.65 8.74 34.70
C LEU A 74 -3.79 9.65 35.24
N ASP A 75 -4.57 10.23 34.33
CA ASP A 75 -5.70 11.10 34.64
C ASP A 75 -6.71 11.17 33.47
N PRO A 76 -7.98 11.58 33.71
CA PRO A 76 -9.01 11.55 32.67
C PRO A 76 -8.71 12.43 31.45
N PRO A 77 -8.22 13.69 31.58
CA PRO A 77 -7.74 14.46 30.43
C PRO A 77 -6.66 13.76 29.59
N CYS A 78 -5.65 13.17 30.23
CA CYS A 78 -4.57 12.46 29.56
C CYS A 78 -5.10 11.25 28.77
N VAL A 79 -5.92 10.40 29.40
CA VAL A 79 -6.55 9.25 28.74
C VAL A 79 -7.46 9.66 27.59
N LYS A 80 -8.16 10.79 27.72
CA LYS A 80 -8.99 11.34 26.63
C LYS A 80 -8.15 11.68 25.40
N LEU A 81 -6.98 12.31 25.58
CA LEU A 81 -6.07 12.62 24.47
C LEU A 81 -5.58 11.35 23.77
N PHE A 82 -5.18 10.33 24.51
CA PHE A 82 -4.77 9.06 23.90
C PHE A 82 -5.92 8.37 23.15
N LYS A 83 -7.14 8.38 23.70
CA LYS A 83 -8.33 7.86 22.99
C LYS A 83 -8.57 8.62 21.67
N GLN A 84 -8.36 9.93 21.66
CA GLN A 84 -8.45 10.73 20.43
C GLN A 84 -7.36 10.34 19.42
N ALA A 85 -6.10 10.20 19.85
CA ALA A 85 -5.01 9.77 18.99
C ALA A 85 -5.26 8.39 18.34
N VAL A 86 -5.87 7.45 19.08
CA VAL A 86 -6.29 6.14 18.53
C VAL A 86 -7.31 6.31 17.39
N GLN A 87 -8.26 7.23 17.53
CA GLN A 87 -9.25 7.50 16.47
C GLN A 87 -8.61 8.18 15.26
N GLU A 88 -7.75 9.18 15.49
CA GLU A 88 -7.08 9.93 14.42
C GLU A 88 -6.18 9.03 13.57
N THR A 89 -5.36 8.20 14.21
CA THR A 89 -4.52 7.20 13.53
C THR A 89 -5.34 6.22 12.70
N ARG A 90 -6.52 5.80 13.18
CA ARG A 90 -7.44 4.96 12.41
C ARG A 90 -7.93 5.66 11.15
N ILE A 91 -8.32 6.94 11.23
CA ILE A 91 -8.76 7.73 10.07
C ILE A 91 -7.62 7.91 9.06
N ILE A 92 -6.40 8.21 9.52
CA ILE A 92 -5.21 8.32 8.66
C ILE A 92 -4.99 7.01 7.88
N LYS A 93 -5.03 5.87 8.58
CA LYS A 93 -4.89 4.54 7.95
C LYS A 93 -5.96 4.31 6.89
N GLN A 94 -7.22 4.67 7.15
CA GLN A 94 -8.32 4.49 6.19
C GLN A 94 -8.19 5.38 4.97
N ARG A 95 -7.76 6.64 5.13
CA ARG A 95 -7.51 7.56 3.99
C ARG A 95 -6.41 7.04 3.07
N CYS A 96 -5.31 6.56 3.65
CA CYS A 96 -4.21 5.96 2.87
C CYS A 96 -4.70 4.73 2.09
N LYS A 97 -5.46 3.84 2.74
CA LYS A 97 -6.03 2.65 2.08
C LYS A 97 -7.00 3.01 0.96
N ALA A 98 -7.86 4.01 1.17
CA ALA A 98 -8.79 4.47 0.16
C ALA A 98 -8.05 4.94 -1.10
N GLU A 99 -6.92 5.63 -0.94
CA GLU A 99 -6.18 6.12 -2.10
C GLU A 99 -5.38 5.02 -2.81
N ILE A 100 -4.78 4.07 -2.06
CA ILE A 100 -4.17 2.87 -2.67
C ILE A 100 -5.21 2.10 -3.51
N VAL A 101 -6.43 1.90 -3.01
CA VAL A 101 -7.53 1.29 -3.79
C VAL A 101 -7.85 2.11 -5.03
N GLY A 102 -7.85 3.44 -4.92
CA GLY A 102 -8.01 4.37 -6.03
C GLY A 102 -6.92 4.24 -7.10
N HIS A 103 -5.67 4.01 -6.72
CA HIS A 103 -4.56 3.75 -7.65
C HIS A 103 -4.77 2.40 -8.37
N VAL A 104 -4.91 1.32 -7.60
CA VAL A 104 -4.96 -0.05 -8.12
C VAL A 104 -6.17 -0.27 -9.03
N SER A 105 -7.34 0.26 -8.67
CA SER A 105 -8.56 0.17 -9.49
C SER A 105 -8.46 0.90 -10.84
N ARG A 106 -7.57 1.90 -10.94
CA ARG A 106 -7.28 2.65 -12.17
C ARG A 106 -6.06 2.12 -12.91
N GLY A 107 -5.59 0.92 -12.57
CA GLY A 107 -4.45 0.28 -13.21
C GLY A 107 -3.10 0.91 -12.87
N LYS A 108 -3.05 1.73 -11.82
CA LYS A 108 -1.81 2.30 -11.28
C LYS A 108 -1.38 1.42 -10.11
N TRP A 109 -0.32 0.64 -10.31
CA TRP A 109 0.20 -0.29 -9.31
C TRP A 109 1.16 0.40 -8.36
#